data_AF-A0A529Q7X8-F1
#
_entry.id   AF-A0A529Q7X8-F1
#
_cell.length_a   1.000
_cell.length_b   1.000
_cell.length_c   1.000
_cell.angle_alpha   90.00
_cell.angle_beta   90.00
_cell.angle_gamma   90.00
#
_symmetry.space_group_name_H-M   'P 1'
#
loop_
_entity.id
_entity.type
_entity.pdbx_description
1 polymer ?
#
loop_
_entity_poly.entity_id
_entity_poly.type
_entity_poly.pdbx_seq_one_letter_code
_entity_poly.pdbx_strand_id
1 'polypeptide(L)'
;VAVVPSGMLSSAASNILEAGTAITIVFVLSLFLLASGTLFYEKIVQSFTSMTQKKRALRVVYDVEREISHYLLTVSIINVSLGTVIGLGLWGLGMPNPLVWGAMAALLNFLPYVGALMTVLIVAVIALISFDTIAYALLAPAFVVLCDIVEGQFVTP
;
A
#
# COMPACT_ATOMS: atom_id res chain seq x y z
N VAL A 1 26.05 -0.08 38.89
CA VAL A 1 24.65 0.25 38.56
C VAL A 1 24.33 -0.46 37.28
N ALA A 2 23.56 -1.55 37.35
CA ALA A 2 23.23 -2.39 36.19
C ALA A 2 22.27 -1.62 35.27
N VAL A 3 22.69 -1.42 34.02
CA VAL A 3 21.86 -0.84 32.97
C VAL A 3 20.86 -1.91 32.56
N VAL A 4 19.62 -1.75 32.98
CA VAL A 4 18.48 -2.58 32.52
C VAL A 4 18.29 -2.27 31.04
N PRO A 5 18.47 -3.23 30.10
CA PRO A 5 18.00 -3.04 28.74
C PRO A 5 16.49 -3.03 28.83
N SER A 6 15.87 -1.87 28.60
CA SER A 6 14.42 -1.76 28.56
C SER A 6 13.89 -2.78 27.55
N GLY A 7 13.16 -3.79 28.02
CA GLY A 7 12.73 -4.95 27.22
C GLY A 7 12.01 -4.59 25.92
N MET A 8 11.46 -3.37 25.83
CA MET A 8 10.87 -2.80 24.62
C MET A 8 11.86 -2.64 23.47
N LEU A 9 13.14 -2.31 23.75
CA LEU A 9 14.15 -2.12 22.69
C LEU A 9 14.63 -3.46 22.14
N SER A 10 14.79 -4.47 23.00
CA SER A 10 15.11 -5.84 22.57
C SER A 10 13.95 -6.48 21.80
N SER A 11 12.71 -6.25 22.23
CA SER A 11 11.52 -6.71 21.51
C SER A 11 11.30 -5.96 20.19
N ALA A 12 11.56 -4.65 20.15
CA ALA A 12 11.52 -3.89 18.90
C ALA A 12 12.60 -4.39 17.92
N ALA A 13 13.82 -4.63 18.40
CA ALA A 13 14.91 -5.15 17.58
C ALA A 13 14.60 -6.56 17.02
N SER A 14 14.03 -7.46 17.84
CA SER A 14 13.63 -8.79 17.37
C SER A 14 12.52 -8.72 16.33
N ASN A 15 11.48 -7.92 16.56
CA ASN A 15 10.37 -7.78 15.61
C ASN A 15 10.81 -7.19 14.27
N ILE A 16 11.75 -6.22 14.28
CA ILE A 16 12.31 -5.63 13.06
C ILE A 16 13.12 -6.69 12.28
N LEU A 17 13.92 -7.51 12.96
CA LEU A 17 14.69 -8.59 12.34
C LEU A 17 13.80 -9.68 11.74
N GLU A 18 12.73 -10.06 12.45
CA GLU A 18 11.72 -11.01 11.97
C GLU A 18 11.00 -10.47 10.72
N ALA A 19 10.55 -9.21 10.75
CA ALA A 19 9.94 -8.55 9.60
C ALA A 19 10.90 -8.51 8.39
N GLY A 20 12.18 -8.20 8.61
CA GLY A 20 13.19 -8.20 7.55
C GLY A 20 13.38 -9.57 6.91
N THR A 21 13.34 -10.63 7.72
CA THR A 21 13.45 -12.01 7.23
C THR A 21 12.20 -12.41 6.44
N ALA A 22 11.00 -12.08 6.93
CA ALA A 22 9.75 -12.32 6.23
C ALA A 22 9.70 -11.60 4.87
N ILE A 23 10.07 -10.31 4.83
CA ILE A 23 10.16 -9.53 3.59
C ILE A 23 11.12 -10.19 2.61
N THR A 24 12.28 -10.64 3.08
CA THR A 24 13.28 -11.32 2.23
C THR A 24 12.73 -12.62 1.64
N ILE A 25 12.07 -13.45 2.46
CA ILE A 25 11.47 -14.71 2.00
C ILE A 25 10.36 -14.44 0.97
N VAL A 26 9.45 -13.52 1.27
CA VAL A 26 8.35 -13.15 0.36
C VAL A 26 8.90 -12.59 -0.96
N PHE A 27 9.95 -11.79 -0.90
CA PHE A 27 10.60 -11.23 -2.07
C PHE A 27 11.24 -12.33 -2.94
N VAL A 28 12.03 -13.23 -2.34
CA VAL A 28 12.66 -14.35 -3.06
C VAL A 28 11.61 -15.28 -3.66
N LEU A 29 10.55 -15.61 -2.91
CA LEU A 29 9.44 -16.42 -3.40
C LEU A 29 8.69 -15.73 -4.54
N SER A 30 8.44 -14.43 -4.44
CA SER A 30 7.85 -13.64 -5.54
C SER A 30 8.72 -13.69 -6.78
N LEU A 31 10.04 -13.53 -6.67
CA LEU A 31 10.95 -13.63 -7.81
C LEU A 31 10.92 -15.04 -8.42
N PHE A 32 10.90 -16.08 -7.59
CA PHE A 32 10.80 -17.46 -8.08
C PHE A 32 9.46 -17.73 -8.78
N LEU A 33 8.35 -17.25 -8.24
CA LEU A 33 7.03 -17.35 -8.85
C LEU A 33 6.96 -16.58 -10.17
N LEU A 34 7.51 -15.37 -10.21
CA LEU A 34 7.56 -14.55 -11.41
C LEU A 34 8.41 -15.20 -12.51
N ALA A 35 9.56 -15.77 -12.14
CA ALA A 35 10.41 -16.53 -13.06
C ALA A 35 9.75 -17.85 -13.52
N SER A 36 8.95 -18.48 -12.68
CA SER A 36 8.24 -19.72 -12.98
C SER A 36 6.91 -19.53 -13.73
N GLY A 37 6.45 -18.30 -13.92
CA GLY A 37 5.15 -18.00 -14.55
C GLY A 37 5.01 -18.64 -15.93
N THR A 38 6.06 -18.63 -16.75
CA THR A 38 6.10 -19.26 -18.08
C THR A 38 5.92 -20.78 -18.03
N LEU A 39 6.49 -21.45 -17.03
CA LEU A 39 6.36 -22.90 -16.83
C LEU A 39 4.93 -23.30 -16.43
N PHE A 40 4.24 -22.44 -15.69
CA PHE A 40 2.84 -22.65 -15.31
C PHE A 40 1.92 -22.54 -16.54
N TYR A 41 2.16 -21.54 -17.39
CA TYR A 41 1.47 -21.38 -18.67
C TYR A 41 1.70 -22.58 -19.60
N GLU A 42 2.94 -23.05 -19.74
CA GLU A 42 3.26 -24.22 -20.56
C GLU A 42 2.57 -25.50 -20.07
N LYS A 43 2.53 -25.73 -18.75
CA LYS A 43 1.86 -26.92 -18.17
C LYS A 43 0.34 -26.88 -18.32
N ILE A 44 -0.30 -25.71 -18.13
CA ILE A 44 -1.74 -25.54 -18.39
C ILE A 44 -2.05 -25.78 -19.86
N VAL A 45 -1.24 -25.24 -20.77
CA VAL A 45 -1.41 -25.41 -22.21
C VAL A 45 -1.15 -26.85 -22.65
N GLN A 46 -0.26 -27.58 -21.99
CA GLN A 46 0.00 -28.99 -22.26
C GLN A 46 -1.12 -29.94 -21.80
N SER A 47 -1.99 -29.54 -20.86
CA SER A 47 -3.10 -30.39 -20.41
C SER A 47 -4.28 -30.45 -21.39
N PHE A 48 -4.35 -29.55 -22.38
CA PHE A 48 -5.38 -29.56 -23.42
C PHE A 48 -4.94 -30.36 -24.64
N THR A 49 -5.82 -31.22 -25.16
CA THR A 49 -5.51 -32.16 -26.26
C THR A 49 -5.60 -31.52 -27.65
N SER A 50 -6.30 -30.38 -27.81
CA SER A 50 -6.49 -29.70 -29.11
C SER A 50 -5.82 -28.31 -29.17
N MET A 51 -5.10 -28.03 -30.26
CA MET A 51 -4.43 -26.74 -30.52
C MET A 51 -5.40 -25.54 -30.52
N THR A 52 -6.66 -25.76 -30.88
CA THR A 52 -7.72 -24.74 -30.85
C THR A 52 -8.10 -24.39 -29.41
N GLN A 53 -8.14 -25.36 -28.49
CA GLN A 53 -8.41 -25.14 -27.07
C GLN A 53 -7.24 -24.43 -26.38
N LYS A 54 -6.00 -24.79 -26.73
CA LYS A 54 -4.78 -24.12 -26.26
C LYS A 54 -4.76 -22.62 -26.58
N LYS A 55 -5.04 -22.25 -27.84
CA LYS A 55 -5.13 -20.85 -28.27
C LYS A 55 -6.24 -20.09 -27.56
N ARG A 56 -7.38 -20.74 -27.28
CA ARG A 56 -8.51 -20.12 -26.57
C ARG A 56 -8.18 -19.89 -25.09
N ALA A 57 -7.57 -20.86 -24.41
CA ALA A 57 -7.15 -20.74 -23.02
C ALA A 57 -6.11 -19.62 -22.83
N LEU A 58 -5.10 -19.57 -23.72
CA LEU A 58 -4.08 -18.53 -23.69
C LEU A 58 -4.67 -17.13 -23.91
N ARG A 59 -5.65 -17.00 -24.82
CA ARG A 59 -6.35 -15.71 -25.03
C ARG A 59 -7.08 -15.24 -23.77
N VAL A 60 -7.82 -16.13 -23.10
CA VAL A 60 -8.53 -15.79 -21.86
C VAL A 60 -7.57 -15.34 -20.78
N VAL A 61 -6.42 -16.01 -20.63
CA VAL A 61 -5.37 -15.60 -19.69
C VAL A 61 -4.85 -14.19 -20.00
N TYR A 62 -4.51 -13.90 -21.26
CA TYR A 62 -4.04 -12.57 -21.66
C TYR A 62 -5.12 -11.50 -21.46
N ASP A 63 -6.38 -11.83 -21.71
CA ASP A 63 -7.50 -10.91 -21.48
C ASP A 63 -7.63 -10.59 -19.98
N VAL A 64 -7.51 -11.60 -19.11
CA VAL A 64 -7.51 -11.42 -17.64
C VAL A 64 -6.30 -10.60 -17.18
N GLU A 65 -5.10 -10.90 -17.69
CA GLU A 65 -3.88 -10.14 -17.36
C GLU A 65 -4.01 -8.67 -17.76
N ARG A 66 -4.57 -8.41 -18.94
CA ARG A 66 -4.82 -7.05 -19.43
C ARG A 66 -5.83 -6.31 -18.56
N GLU A 67 -6.90 -6.97 -18.15
CA GLU A 67 -7.92 -6.38 -17.27
C GLU A 67 -7.33 -6.05 -15.89
N ILE A 68 -6.56 -6.97 -15.30
CA ILE A 68 -5.84 -6.74 -14.04
C ILE A 68 -4.87 -5.56 -14.17
N SER A 69 -4.12 -5.49 -15.27
CA SER A 69 -3.19 -4.39 -15.52
C SER A 69 -3.91 -3.04 -15.61
N HIS A 70 -5.02 -2.96 -16.35
CA HIS A 70 -5.84 -1.74 -16.43
C HIS A 70 -6.42 -1.34 -15.07
N TYR A 71 -6.91 -2.31 -14.28
CA TYR A 71 -7.40 -2.06 -12.93
C TYR A 71 -6.29 -1.52 -12.02
N LEU A 72 -5.14 -2.20 -11.95
CA LEU A 72 -4.00 -1.77 -11.13
C LEU A 72 -3.48 -0.39 -11.54
N LEU A 73 -3.45 -0.09 -12.83
CA LEU A 73 -3.09 1.23 -13.35
C LEU A 73 -4.09 2.29 -12.86
N THR A 74 -5.39 2.01 -12.99
CA THR A 74 -6.45 2.92 -12.55
C THR A 74 -6.35 3.21 -11.05
N VAL A 75 -6.23 2.17 -10.23
CA VAL A 75 -6.04 2.28 -8.77
C VAL A 75 -4.75 3.05 -8.44
N SER A 76 -3.67 2.82 -9.18
CA SER A 76 -2.41 3.55 -8.96
C SER A 76 -2.56 5.04 -9.22
N ILE A 77 -3.26 5.44 -10.30
CA ILE A 77 -3.52 6.85 -10.60
C ILE A 77 -4.36 7.49 -9.50
N ILE A 78 -5.43 6.81 -9.07
CA ILE A 78 -6.31 7.27 -7.99
C ILE A 78 -5.49 7.50 -6.72
N ASN A 79 -4.73 6.51 -6.27
CA ASN A 79 -3.96 6.59 -5.05
C ASN A 79 -2.86 7.66 -5.09
N VAL A 80 -2.18 7.82 -6.23
CA VAL A 80 -1.20 8.90 -6.42
C VAL A 80 -1.87 10.27 -6.37
N SER A 81 -3.03 10.42 -7.01
CA SER A 81 -3.79 11.69 -6.98
C SER A 81 -4.25 12.02 -5.56
N LEU A 82 -4.78 11.04 -4.82
CA LEU A 82 -5.20 11.17 -3.43
C LEU A 82 -4.02 11.55 -2.54
N GLY A 83 -2.90 10.83 -2.63
CA GLY A 83 -1.69 11.12 -1.86
C GLY A 83 -1.11 12.50 -2.17
N THR A 84 -1.24 12.96 -3.41
CA THR A 84 -0.85 14.33 -3.80
C THR A 84 -1.75 15.37 -3.14
N VAL A 85 -3.07 15.17 -3.15
CA VAL A 85 -4.03 16.07 -2.49
C VAL A 85 -3.79 16.11 -0.97
N ILE A 86 -3.59 14.95 -0.35
CA ILE A 86 -3.25 14.83 1.07
C ILE A 86 -1.94 15.56 1.37
N GLY A 87 -0.88 15.31 0.60
CA GLY A 87 0.41 15.96 0.77
C GLY A 87 0.32 17.49 0.64
N LEU A 88 -0.41 18.00 -0.35
CA LEU A 88 -0.59 19.44 -0.54
C LEU A 88 -1.42 20.07 0.58
N GLY A 89 -2.48 19.41 1.05
CA GLY A 89 -3.27 19.91 2.16
C GLY A 89 -2.49 19.94 3.48
N LEU A 90 -1.72 18.89 3.76
CA LEU A 90 -0.84 18.84 4.94
C LEU A 90 0.28 19.89 4.86
N TRP A 91 0.80 20.17 3.66
CA TRP A 91 1.75 21.26 3.46
C TRP A 91 1.12 22.62 3.77
N GLY A 92 -0.12 22.86 3.31
CA GLY A 92 -0.87 24.08 3.62
C GLY A 92 -1.16 24.26 5.11
N LEU A 93 -1.29 23.16 5.85
CA LEU A 93 -1.48 23.16 7.32
C LEU A 93 -0.17 23.35 8.11
N GLY A 94 0.98 23.40 7.44
CA GLY A 94 2.30 23.54 8.08
C GLY A 94 2.83 22.26 8.71
N MET A 95 2.33 21.08 8.29
CA MET A 95 2.79 19.80 8.83
C MET A 95 4.25 19.52 8.40
N PRO A 96 5.11 19.00 9.29
CA PRO A 96 6.47 18.62 8.92
C PRO A 96 6.47 17.43 7.95
N ASN A 97 7.35 17.47 6.94
CA ASN A 97 7.52 16.43 5.92
C ASN A 97 6.21 15.98 5.23
N PRO A 98 5.41 16.91 4.67
CA PRO A 98 4.08 16.59 4.13
C PRO A 98 4.13 15.61 2.94
N LEU A 99 5.25 15.61 2.20
CA LEU A 99 5.50 14.66 1.11
C LEU A 99 5.56 13.21 1.61
N VAL A 100 6.13 12.95 2.79
CA VAL A 100 6.22 11.60 3.36
C VAL A 100 4.83 11.07 3.67
N TRP A 101 3.97 11.90 4.25
CA TRP A 101 2.61 11.52 4.61
C TRP A 101 1.72 11.35 3.38
N GLY A 102 1.85 12.21 2.37
CA GLY A 102 1.17 12.04 1.09
C GLY A 102 1.60 10.77 0.34
N ALA A 103 2.91 10.48 0.30
CA ALA A 103 3.43 9.26 -0.30
C ALA A 103 2.97 8.01 0.47
N MET A 104 2.97 8.08 1.80
CA MET A 104 2.46 7.00 2.65
C MET A 104 0.97 6.77 2.42
N ALA A 105 0.17 7.83 2.28
CA ALA A 105 -1.24 7.73 1.92
C ALA A 105 -1.42 7.04 0.56
N ALA A 106 -0.67 7.44 -0.48
CA ALA A 106 -0.74 6.81 -1.80
C ALA A 106 -0.35 5.32 -1.77
N LEU A 107 0.66 4.94 -0.98
CA LEU A 107 1.14 3.56 -0.91
C LEU A 107 0.21 2.67 -0.07
N LEU A 108 -0.25 3.17 1.07
CA LEU A 108 -1.08 2.39 1.98
C LEU A 108 -2.50 2.20 1.45
N ASN A 109 -3.03 3.14 0.65
CA ASN A 109 -4.39 3.05 0.11
C ASN A 109 -4.56 1.97 -1.00
N PHE A 110 -3.51 1.18 -1.29
CA PHE A 110 -3.71 -0.09 -2.02
C PHE A 110 -4.52 -1.13 -1.22
N LEU A 111 -4.54 -1.01 0.12
CA LEU A 111 -5.42 -1.78 0.99
C LEU A 111 -6.51 -0.83 1.53
N PRO A 112 -7.72 -0.84 0.95
CA PRO A 112 -8.82 -0.01 1.41
C PRO A 112 -9.09 -0.22 2.90
N TYR A 113 -9.49 0.83 3.61
CA TYR A 113 -9.70 0.89 5.07
C TYR A 113 -8.43 0.76 5.91
N VAL A 114 -7.62 -0.27 5.71
CA VAL A 114 -6.40 -0.48 6.51
C VAL A 114 -5.43 0.68 6.25
N GLY A 115 -5.23 1.03 4.98
CA GLY A 115 -4.32 2.10 4.62
C GLY A 115 -4.79 3.48 5.06
N ALA A 116 -6.08 3.76 4.89
CA ALA A 116 -6.73 4.96 5.38
C ALA A 116 -6.58 5.10 6.91
N LEU A 117 -6.97 4.06 7.66
CA LEU A 117 -6.86 4.05 9.12
C LEU A 117 -5.42 4.27 9.59
N MET A 118 -4.47 3.55 8.99
CA MET A 118 -3.04 3.71 9.33
C MET A 118 -2.54 5.12 9.05
N THR A 119 -2.90 5.69 7.90
CA THR A 119 -2.50 7.04 7.52
C THR A 119 -3.06 8.08 8.49
N VAL A 120 -4.36 7.99 8.80
CA VAL A 120 -5.03 8.89 9.75
C VAL A 120 -4.40 8.79 11.14
N LEU A 121 -4.15 7.57 11.64
CA LEU A 121 -3.54 7.36 12.96
C LEU A 121 -2.13 7.95 13.05
N ILE A 122 -1.29 7.67 12.05
CA ILE A 122 0.09 8.17 12.03
C ILE A 122 0.09 9.71 11.91
N VAL A 123 -0.70 10.27 11.00
CA VAL A 123 -0.82 11.73 10.84
C VAL A 123 -1.34 12.38 12.11
N ALA A 124 -2.31 11.77 12.80
CA ALA A 124 -2.82 12.27 14.08
C ALA A 124 -1.73 12.30 15.16
N VAL A 125 -0.97 11.21 15.33
CA VAL A 125 0.12 11.14 16.30
C VAL A 125 1.16 12.21 16.01
N ILE A 126 1.58 12.35 14.74
CA ILE A 126 2.60 13.32 14.35
C ILE A 126 2.10 14.75 14.51
N ALA A 127 0.85 15.04 14.15
CA ALA A 127 0.27 16.37 14.30
C ALA A 127 0.17 16.78 15.77
N LEU A 128 -0.21 15.86 16.66
CA LEU A 128 -0.27 16.11 18.11
C LEU A 128 1.11 16.39 18.74
N ILE A 129 2.18 15.85 18.15
CA ILE A 129 3.56 16.10 18.60
C ILE A 129 4.11 17.40 17.98
N SER A 130 3.62 17.77 16.79
CA SER A 130 4.18 18.89 16.01
C SER A 130 3.54 20.24 16.33
N PHE A 131 2.28 20.27 16.77
CA PHE A 131 1.53 21.50 17.00
C PHE A 131 1.19 21.72 18.47
N ASP A 132 1.33 22.96 18.96
CA ASP A 132 1.12 23.31 20.36
C ASP A 132 -0.35 23.25 20.82
N THR A 133 -1.29 23.36 19.87
CA THR A 133 -2.73 23.38 20.15
C THR A 133 -3.41 22.15 19.59
N ILE A 134 -4.06 21.36 20.46
CA ILE A 134 -4.79 20.13 20.09
C ILE A 134 -5.84 20.39 19.01
N ALA A 135 -6.58 21.50 19.09
CA ALA A 135 -7.59 21.85 18.10
C ALA A 135 -6.99 22.06 16.70
N TYR A 136 -5.79 22.65 16.60
CA TYR A 136 -5.09 22.82 15.33
C TYR A 136 -4.48 21.50 14.85
N ALA A 137 -3.92 20.71 15.78
CA ALA A 137 -3.36 19.39 15.48
C ALA A 137 -4.39 18.42 14.86
N LEU A 138 -5.66 18.49 15.29
CA LEU A 138 -6.74 17.65 14.77
C LEU A 138 -7.17 18.01 13.33
N LEU A 139 -6.81 19.19 12.81
CA LEU A 139 -7.15 19.58 11.44
C LEU A 139 -6.44 18.68 10.40
N ALA A 140 -5.20 18.28 10.66
CA ALA A 140 -4.44 17.41 9.77
C ALA A 140 -5.08 16.02 9.57
N PRO A 141 -5.35 15.22 10.62
CA PRO A 141 -6.04 13.94 10.45
C PRO A 141 -7.49 14.11 9.99
N ALA A 142 -8.20 15.20 10.37
CA ALA A 142 -9.54 15.47 9.86
C ALA A 142 -9.55 15.71 8.34
N PHE A 143 -8.53 16.41 7.82
CA PHE A 143 -8.36 16.62 6.38
C PHE A 143 -8.12 15.30 5.64
N VAL A 144 -7.26 14.42 6.18
CA VAL A 144 -7.02 13.08 5.60
C VAL A 144 -8.32 12.27 5.54
N VAL A 145 -9.07 12.22 6.64
CA VAL A 145 -10.37 11.53 6.69
C VAL A 145 -11.35 12.09 5.65
N LEU A 146 -11.39 13.42 5.48
CA LEU A 146 -12.26 14.04 4.48
C LEU A 146 -11.86 13.64 3.06
N CYS A 147 -10.56 13.61 2.74
CA CYS A 147 -10.07 13.12 1.46
C CYS A 147 -10.46 11.66 1.22
N ASP A 148 -10.30 10.79 2.21
CA ASP A 148 -10.63 9.36 2.11
C ASP A 148 -12.15 9.15 1.94
N ILE A 149 -13.00 9.94 2.61
CA ILE A 149 -14.46 9.89 2.43
C ILE A 149 -14.84 10.31 1.00
N VAL A 150 -14.23 11.37 0.49
CA VAL A 150 -14.51 11.86 -0.88
C VAL A 150 -14.11 10.80 -1.90
N GLU A 151 -12.93 10.19 -1.75
CA GLU A 151 -12.48 9.09 -2.62
C GLU A 151 -13.45 7.90 -2.54
N GLY A 152 -13.78 7.44 -1.34
CA GLY A 152 -14.67 6.30 -1.13
C GLY A 152 -16.14 6.52 -1.53
N GLN A 153 -16.55 7.76 -1.82
CA GLN A 153 -17.91 8.06 -2.33
C GLN A 153 -17.95 8.32 -3.85
N PHE A 154 -16.85 8.82 -4.44
CA PHE A 154 -16.83 9.21 -5.86
C PHE A 154 -16.08 8.25 -6.76
N VAL A 155 -15.07 7.55 -6.25
CA VAL A 155 -14.12 6.80 -7.07
C VAL A 155 -14.42 5.30 -7.06
N THR A 156 -14.89 4.79 -5.92
CA THR A 156 -15.19 3.37 -5.74
C THR A 156 -16.59 3.18 -5.14
N PRO A 157 -17.68 3.41 -5.90
CA PRO A 157 -19.03 3.08 -5.44
C PRO A 157 -19.26 1.56 -5.33
#